data_AF-A0AAP6HCT9-F1
#
_entry.id   AF-A0AAP6HCT9-F1
#
_cell.length_a   1.000
_cell.length_b   1.000
_cell.length_c   1.000
_cell.angle_alpha   90.00
_cell.angle_beta   90.00
_cell.angle_gamma   90.00
#
_symmetry.space_group_name_H-M   'P 1'
#
loop_
_entity.id
_entity.type
_entity.pdbx_description
1 polymer ?
#
loop_
_entity_poly.entity_id
_entity_poly.type
_entity_poly.pdbx_seq_one_letter_code
_entity_poly.pdbx_strand_id
1 'polypeptide(L)'
;MENKPTQTSKLPIKDKLLRIKEHIYKNPKMFYKYSMVTLIIFFAFSIWREIYYPPRYLDILEIPTIQRKSDQDIKILKKQEKTKENESKIILQELEELGKKRQNKSLNESDSLRAEFLMKKYNTINNGGF
;
A
#
# COMPACT_ATOMS: atom_id res chain seq x y z
N MET A 1 61.76 -31.67 -44.31
CA MET A 1 60.43 -31.11 -43.96
C MET A 1 60.39 -30.98 -42.45
N GLU A 2 60.78 -29.83 -41.92
CA GLU A 2 60.92 -29.62 -40.47
C GLU A 2 59.62 -29.01 -39.93
N ASN A 3 58.79 -29.86 -39.33
CA ASN A 3 57.55 -29.43 -38.68
C ASN A 3 57.91 -28.75 -37.35
N LYS A 4 57.77 -27.43 -37.33
CA LYS A 4 57.94 -26.61 -36.12
C LYS A 4 56.70 -26.80 -35.22
N PRO A 5 56.83 -27.37 -34.01
CA PRO A 5 55.69 -27.46 -33.12
C PRO A 5 55.36 -26.05 -32.60
N THR A 6 54.15 -25.60 -32.90
CA THR A 6 53.55 -24.39 -32.37
C THR A 6 53.41 -24.55 -30.85
N GLN A 7 54.42 -24.11 -30.09
CA GLN A 7 54.35 -24.07 -28.64
C GLN A 7 53.38 -22.98 -28.21
N THR A 8 52.11 -23.34 -28.04
CA THR A 8 51.13 -22.58 -27.30
C THR A 8 51.40 -22.78 -25.80
N SER A 9 52.50 -22.19 -25.30
CA SER A 9 52.76 -22.13 -23.86
C SER A 9 51.58 -21.41 -23.20
N LYS A 10 50.77 -22.14 -22.41
CA LYS A 10 49.67 -21.58 -21.63
C LYS A 10 50.25 -20.55 -20.66
N LEU A 11 50.18 -19.28 -21.06
CA LEU A 11 50.61 -18.14 -20.24
C LEU A 11 49.88 -18.21 -18.88
N PRO A 12 50.59 -18.12 -17.74
CA PRO A 12 49.95 -18.19 -16.44
C PRO A 12 48.95 -17.04 -16.28
N ILE A 13 47.86 -17.30 -15.55
CA ILE A 13 46.70 -16.41 -15.44
C ILE A 13 47.12 -15.01 -14.96
N LYS A 14 48.13 -14.93 -14.09
CA LYS A 14 48.69 -13.68 -13.55
C LYS A 14 49.22 -12.76 -14.66
N ASP A 15 49.92 -13.31 -15.64
CA ASP A 15 50.54 -12.52 -16.72
C ASP A 15 49.50 -12.00 -17.70
N LYS A 16 48.42 -12.77 -17.92
CA LYS A 16 47.27 -12.31 -18.71
C LYS A 16 46.58 -11.14 -18.02
N LEU A 17 46.34 -11.24 -16.71
CA LEU A 17 45.75 -10.16 -15.92
C LEU A 17 46.64 -8.92 -15.91
N LEU A 18 47.97 -9.08 -15.82
CA LEU A 18 48.92 -7.97 -15.82
C LEU A 18 48.88 -7.18 -17.15
N ARG A 19 48.83 -7.90 -18.28
CA ARG A 19 48.73 -7.28 -19.61
C ARG A 19 47.41 -6.57 -19.82
N ILE A 20 46.30 -7.16 -19.37
CA ILE A 20 44.98 -6.52 -19.41
C ILE A 20 44.98 -5.26 -18.56
N LYS A 21 45.56 -5.32 -17.35
CA LYS A 21 45.71 -4.18 -16.45
C LYS A 21 46.48 -3.04 -17.14
N GLU A 22 47.68 -3.30 -17.65
CA GLU A 22 48.46 -2.29 -18.38
C GLU A 22 47.70 -1.69 -19.56
N HIS A 23 46.96 -2.51 -20.31
CA HIS A 23 46.16 -2.03 -21.44
C HIS A 23 45.01 -1.10 -21.02
N ILE A 24 44.38 -1.38 -19.87
CA ILE A 24 43.33 -0.52 -19.28
C ILE A 24 43.93 0.82 -18.81
N TYR A 25 45.09 0.80 -18.13
CA TYR A 25 45.75 2.02 -17.65
C TYR A 25 46.29 2.90 -18.78
N LYS A 26 46.70 2.31 -19.89
CA LYS A 26 47.24 3.05 -21.03
C LYS A 26 46.18 3.86 -21.79
N ASN A 27 44.90 3.48 -21.70
CA ASN A 27 43.80 4.12 -22.41
C ASN A 27 42.58 4.40 -21.50
N PRO A 28 42.69 5.34 -20.54
CA PRO A 28 41.64 5.60 -19.56
C PRO A 28 40.34 6.11 -20.18
N LYS A 29 40.39 6.78 -21.34
CA LYS A 29 39.19 7.25 -22.07
C LYS A 29 38.29 6.10 -22.52
N MET A 30 38.87 4.97 -22.92
CA MET A 30 38.10 3.81 -23.36
C MET A 30 37.44 3.13 -22.15
N PHE A 31 38.18 2.99 -21.05
CA PHE A 31 37.64 2.48 -19.79
C PHE A 31 36.44 3.30 -19.31
N TYR A 32 36.55 4.63 -19.34
CA TYR A 32 35.43 5.52 -18.98
C TYR A 32 34.20 5.28 -19.87
N LYS A 33 34.38 5.18 -21.19
CA LYS A 33 33.26 4.91 -22.12
C LYS A 33 32.57 3.58 -21.82
N TYR A 34 33.34 2.51 -21.61
CA TYR A 34 32.78 1.20 -21.28
C TYR A 34 32.04 1.23 -19.94
N SER A 35 32.65 1.84 -18.91
CA SER A 35 32.00 2.01 -17.61
C SER A 35 30.70 2.81 -17.72
N MET A 36 30.68 3.88 -18.53
CA MET A 36 29.51 4.71 -18.74
C MET A 36 28.39 3.94 -19.46
N VAL A 37 28.73 3.18 -20.51
CA VAL A 37 27.76 2.33 -21.23
C VAL A 37 27.22 1.24 -20.31
N THR A 38 28.08 0.60 -19.52
CA THR A 38 27.67 -0.44 -18.57
C THR A 38 26.73 0.12 -17.51
N LEU A 39 27.00 1.35 -17.03
CA LEU A 39 26.14 2.05 -16.08
C LEU A 39 24.76 2.35 -16.66
N ILE A 40 24.70 2.82 -17.91
CA ILE A 40 23.44 3.07 -18.62
C ILE A 40 22.64 1.77 -18.80
N ILE A 41 23.29 0.69 -19.21
CA ILE A 41 22.65 -0.63 -19.35
C ILE A 41 22.13 -1.12 -18.00
N PHE A 42 22.90 -0.97 -16.93
CA PHE A 42 22.50 -1.40 -15.59
C PHE A 42 21.32 -0.56 -15.07
N PHE A 43 21.31 0.74 -15.37
CA PHE A 43 20.21 1.62 -15.03
C PHE A 43 18.92 1.24 -15.78
N ALA A 44 19.01 1.03 -17.10
CA ALA A 44 17.87 0.56 -17.90
C ALA A 44 17.38 -0.82 -17.43
N PHE A 45 18.30 -1.73 -17.09
CA PHE A 45 17.96 -3.03 -16.53
C PHE A 45 17.28 -2.91 -15.16
N SER A 46 17.69 -1.96 -14.31
CA SER A 46 17.04 -1.70 -13.01
C SER A 46 15.59 -1.27 -13.20
N ILE A 47 15.32 -0.35 -14.14
CA ILE A 47 13.95 0.11 -14.44
C ILE A 47 13.11 -1.03 -15.01
N TRP A 48 13.66 -1.80 -15.97
CA TRP A 48 12.94 -2.95 -16.54
C TRP A 48 12.62 -3.97 -15.44
N ARG A 49 13.60 -4.32 -14.60
CA ARG A 49 13.39 -5.23 -13.46
C ARG A 49 12.27 -4.74 -12.55
N GLU A 50 12.22 -3.45 -12.25
CA GLU A 50 11.17 -2.87 -11.39
C GLU A 50 9.77 -2.93 -12.02
N ILE A 51 9.65 -2.79 -13.35
CA ILE A 51 8.37 -2.91 -14.07
C ILE A 51 7.89 -4.38 -14.14
N TYR A 52 8.80 -5.32 -14.43
CA TYR A 52 8.44 -6.73 -14.65
C TYR A 52 8.33 -7.53 -13.35
N TYR A 53 9.16 -7.18 -12.37
CA TYR A 53 9.13 -7.73 -11.02
C TYR A 53 8.94 -6.56 -10.07
N PRO A 54 7.70 -6.05 -9.91
CA PRO A 54 7.40 -5.04 -8.91
C PRO A 54 7.93 -5.56 -7.58
N PRO A 55 8.98 -4.91 -7.06
CA PRO A 55 9.66 -5.43 -5.90
C PRO A 55 8.73 -5.19 -4.72
N ARG A 56 8.49 -6.27 -3.96
CA ARG A 56 7.60 -6.27 -2.78
C ARG A 56 8.09 -5.33 -1.66
N TYR A 57 9.12 -4.51 -1.87
CA TYR A 57 9.46 -3.44 -0.94
C TYR A 57 8.38 -2.36 -0.84
N LEU A 58 7.45 -2.25 -1.79
CA LEU A 58 6.23 -1.45 -1.60
C LEU A 58 5.22 -2.13 -0.66
N ASP A 59 5.31 -3.46 -0.50
CA ASP A 59 4.58 -4.22 0.51
C ASP A 59 5.31 -4.21 1.88
N ILE A 60 6.62 -3.88 1.90
CA ILE A 60 7.44 -3.78 3.14
C ILE A 60 7.58 -2.32 3.61
N LEU A 61 7.44 -1.33 2.70
CA LEU A 61 7.12 0.08 2.97
C LEU A 61 5.60 0.29 3.07
N GLU A 62 4.87 -0.74 3.51
CA GLU A 62 3.85 -0.50 4.51
C GLU A 62 4.57 0.17 5.69
N ILE A 63 4.78 1.50 5.62
CA ILE A 63 4.88 2.35 6.81
C ILE A 63 3.78 1.77 7.68
N PRO A 64 4.08 1.19 8.86
CA PRO A 64 3.05 0.58 9.68
C PRO A 64 1.97 1.64 9.74
N THR A 65 0.82 1.29 9.20
CA THR A 65 -0.20 2.26 8.82
C THR A 65 -0.87 2.83 10.05
N ILE A 66 -0.19 2.96 11.20
CA ILE A 66 -0.67 3.65 12.38
C ILE A 66 -1.22 5.05 12.02
N GLN A 67 -0.74 5.70 10.95
CA GLN A 67 -1.35 6.93 10.43
C GLN A 67 -2.24 6.76 9.18
N ARG A 68 -2.04 5.78 8.29
CA ARG A 68 -2.96 5.56 7.13
C ARG A 68 -4.20 4.72 7.45
N LYS A 69 -4.09 3.75 8.36
CA LYS A 69 -5.23 3.20 9.11
C LYS A 69 -5.86 4.31 9.91
N SER A 70 -5.14 5.22 10.56
CA SER A 70 -5.81 6.39 11.17
C SER A 70 -6.63 7.18 10.16
N ASP A 71 -6.13 7.55 8.98
CA ASP A 71 -6.96 8.30 8.01
C ASP A 71 -8.07 7.48 7.36
N GLN A 72 -7.86 6.18 7.08
CA GLN A 72 -8.87 5.28 6.54
C GLN A 72 -9.90 4.89 7.61
N ASP A 73 -9.47 4.53 8.81
CA ASP A 73 -10.28 4.28 10.00
C ASP A 73 -10.97 5.56 10.45
N ILE A 74 -10.37 6.76 10.39
CA ILE A 74 -11.06 8.04 10.63
C ILE A 74 -12.10 8.29 9.55
N LYS A 75 -11.84 7.96 8.28
CA LYS A 75 -12.86 8.04 7.23
C LYS A 75 -13.97 7.01 7.44
N ILE A 76 -13.64 5.80 7.89
CA ILE A 76 -14.60 4.73 8.18
C ILE A 76 -15.40 5.06 9.45
N LEU A 77 -14.77 5.57 10.50
CA LEU A 77 -15.35 6.04 11.75
C LEU A 77 -16.21 7.26 11.50
N LYS A 78 -15.76 8.28 10.76
CA LYS A 78 -16.60 9.42 10.34
C LYS A 78 -17.78 8.97 9.47
N LYS A 79 -17.60 7.98 8.60
CA LYS A 79 -18.69 7.42 7.80
C LYS A 79 -19.67 6.63 8.68
N GLN A 80 -19.18 5.89 9.67
CA GLN A 80 -19.99 5.18 10.65
C GLN A 80 -20.72 6.15 11.59
N GLU A 81 -20.06 7.18 12.11
CA GLU A 81 -20.66 8.27 12.89
C GLU A 81 -21.74 8.98 12.10
N LYS A 82 -21.46 9.38 10.85
CA LYS A 82 -22.47 9.99 9.97
C LYS A 82 -23.64 9.05 9.68
N THR A 83 -23.40 7.75 9.62
CA THR A 83 -24.46 6.74 9.47
C THR A 83 -25.27 6.60 10.75
N LYS A 84 -24.63 6.55 11.93
CA LYS A 84 -25.27 6.54 13.25
C LYS A 84 -26.09 7.81 13.50
N GLU A 85 -25.59 8.97 13.10
CA GLU A 85 -26.30 10.26 13.15
C GLU A 85 -27.55 10.25 12.27
N ASN A 86 -27.46 9.69 11.07
CA ASN A 86 -28.61 9.56 10.18
C ASN A 86 -29.65 8.58 10.73
N GLU A 87 -29.23 7.43 11.24
CA GLU A 87 -30.11 6.43 11.85
C GLU A 87 -30.79 6.95 13.12
N SER A 88 -30.06 7.68 13.96
CA SER A 88 -30.61 8.28 15.17
C SER A 88 -31.63 9.38 14.83
N LYS A 89 -31.38 10.18 13.79
CA LYS A 89 -32.32 11.18 13.29
C LYS A 89 -33.61 10.56 12.74
N ILE A 90 -33.52 9.44 12.02
CA ILE A 90 -34.70 8.70 11.53
C ILE A 90 -35.53 8.17 12.71
N ILE A 91 -34.88 7.60 13.73
CA ILE A 91 -35.55 7.11 14.93
C ILE A 91 -36.27 8.25 15.68
N LEU A 92 -35.63 9.42 15.81
CA LEU A 92 -36.25 10.60 16.44
C LEU A 92 -37.46 11.09 15.66
N GLN A 93 -37.40 11.08 14.33
CA GLN A 93 -38.53 11.45 13.49
C GLN A 93 -39.70 10.48 13.65
N GLU A 94 -39.44 9.17 13.69
CA GLU A 94 -40.48 8.15 13.92
C GLU A 94 -41.09 8.24 15.33
N LEU A 95 -40.27 8.56 16.35
CA LEU A 95 -40.75 8.84 17.71
C LEU A 95 -41.59 10.11 17.80
N GLU A 96 -41.24 11.16 17.04
CA GLU A 96 -42.03 12.40 16.97
C GLU A 96 -43.40 12.14 16.33
N GLU A 97 -43.46 11.32 15.27
CA GLU A 97 -44.71 10.90 14.63
C GLU A 97 -45.59 10.07 15.57
N LEU A 98 -45.00 9.13 16.32
CA LEU A 98 -45.70 8.37 17.36
C LEU A 98 -46.16 9.26 18.52
N GLY A 99 -45.36 10.27 18.89
CA GLY A 99 -45.71 11.28 19.89
C GLY A 99 -46.90 12.16 19.46
N LYS A 100 -46.98 12.53 18.19
CA LYS A 100 -48.15 13.23 17.63
C LYS A 100 -49.40 12.35 17.63
N LYS A 101 -49.26 11.05 17.33
CA LYS A 101 -50.36 10.07 17.45
C LYS A 101 -50.85 9.90 18.91
N ARG A 102 -49.96 10.08 19.89
CA ARG A 102 -50.29 10.14 21.33
C ARG A 102 -51.11 11.34 21.72
N GLN A 103 -50.77 12.52 21.20
CA GLN A 103 -51.55 13.72 21.44
C GLN A 103 -52.95 13.64 20.81
N ASN A 104 -53.10 12.92 19.69
CA ASN A 104 -54.38 12.71 19.01
C ASN A 104 -55.24 11.57 19.58
N LYS A 105 -54.92 11.04 20.78
CA LYS A 105 -55.73 10.04 21.52
C LYS A 105 -56.04 8.75 20.74
N SER A 106 -55.12 8.31 19.87
CA SER A 106 -55.21 7.11 19.02
C SER A 106 -54.06 6.13 19.29
N LEU A 107 -53.61 6.01 20.54
CA LEU A 107 -52.53 5.08 20.88
C LEU A 107 -53.05 3.66 20.99
N ASN A 108 -52.50 2.74 20.20
CA ASN A 108 -52.68 1.31 20.37
C ASN A 108 -51.52 0.73 21.20
N GLU A 109 -51.74 -0.38 21.93
CA GLU A 109 -50.70 -1.05 22.75
C GLU A 109 -49.43 -1.38 21.93
N SER A 110 -49.62 -1.68 20.64
CA SER A 110 -48.52 -1.92 19.69
C SER A 110 -47.62 -0.70 19.45
N ASP A 111 -48.19 0.52 19.52
CA ASP A 111 -47.45 1.76 19.29
C ASP A 111 -46.60 2.13 20.50
N SER A 112 -47.06 1.80 21.71
CA SER A 112 -46.27 1.92 22.95
C SER A 112 -45.03 1.01 22.91
N LEU A 113 -45.21 -0.25 22.52
CA LEU A 113 -44.13 -1.23 22.43
C LEU A 113 -43.10 -0.84 21.34
N ARG A 114 -43.58 -0.29 20.22
CA ARG A 114 -42.72 0.21 19.14
C ARG A 114 -41.94 1.45 19.55
N ALA A 115 -42.55 2.37 20.29
CA ALA A 115 -41.86 3.53 20.83
C ALA A 115 -40.75 3.12 21.82
N GLU A 116 -41.02 2.16 22.71
CA GLU A 116 -40.01 1.63 23.64
C GLU A 116 -38.85 0.95 22.92
N PHE A 117 -39.15 0.14 21.91
CA PHE A 117 -38.14 -0.49 21.05
C PHE A 117 -37.27 0.55 20.33
N LEU A 118 -37.88 1.57 19.73
CA LEU A 118 -37.17 2.66 19.06
C LEU A 118 -36.29 3.46 20.03
N MET A 119 -36.80 3.75 21.24
CA MET A 119 -36.05 4.44 22.29
C MET A 119 -34.82 3.63 22.75
N LYS A 120 -34.99 2.32 22.94
CA LYS A 120 -33.90 1.40 23.30
C LYS A 120 -32.85 1.34 22.19
N LYS A 121 -33.29 1.28 20.93
CA LYS A 121 -32.41 1.30 19.76
C LYS A 121 -31.61 2.60 19.67
N TYR A 122 -32.26 3.75 19.89
CA TYR A 122 -31.61 5.07 19.92
C TYR A 122 -30.52 5.16 21.01
N ASN A 123 -30.84 4.72 22.23
CA ASN A 123 -29.88 4.71 23.35
C ASN A 123 -28.68 3.79 23.08
N THR A 124 -28.91 2.65 22.42
CA THR A 124 -27.85 1.71 22.05
C THR A 124 -26.90 2.31 21.01
N ILE A 125 -27.44 3.04 20.01
CA ILE A 125 -26.65 3.65 18.92
C ILE A 125 -25.80 4.82 19.44
N ASN A 126 -26.34 5.65 20.34
CA ASN A 126 -25.69 6.89 20.79
C ASN A 126 -24.83 6.74 22.05
N ASN A 127 -25.24 5.90 23.01
CA ASN A 127 -24.56 5.80 24.31
C ASN A 127 -23.86 4.45 24.54
N GLY A 128 -23.82 3.57 23.51
CA GLY A 128 -23.07 2.32 23.60
C GLY A 128 -23.71 1.23 24.45
N GLY A 129 -25.04 1.25 24.63
CA GLY A 129 -25.82 0.14 25.18
C GLY A 129 -25.40 -0.32 26.58
N PHE A 130 -25.88 0.38 27.61
CA PHE A 130 -25.98 -0.13 28.98
C PHE A 130 -27.44 -0.08 29.41
#